data_AF-A0A8C0IN13-F1
#
_entry.id   AF-A0A8C0IN13-F1
#
_cell.length_a   1.000
_cell.length_b   1.000
_cell.length_c   1.000
_cell.angle_alpha   90.00
_cell.angle_beta   90.00
_cell.angle_gamma   90.00
#
_symmetry.space_group_name_H-M   'P 1'
#
loop_
_entity.id
_entity.type
_entity.pdbx_description
1 polymer ?
#
loop_
_entity_poly.entity_id
_entity_poly.type
_entity_poly.pdbx_seq_one_letter_code
_entity_poly.pdbx_strand_id
1 'polypeptide(L)'
;LCSRGAGLRQWTVEQVELGRFPGLVWDDPPAKTMFRIPWKHAGKQDFRHDEDAAFFKAWAEYKGKYRPGERLDPAGWKTRLRCALNKSPEFEEVPTRSQLDIAEPYKVYRLVPPAEQYPVWESSG
;
A
#
# COMPACT_ATOMS: atom_id res chain seq x y z
N LEU A 1 5.60 -24.61 -6.29
CA LEU A 1 6.70 -23.86 -5.63
C LEU A 1 6.05 -22.87 -4.68
N CYS A 2 5.87 -23.26 -3.41
CA CYS A 2 5.26 -22.42 -2.38
C CYS A 2 6.18 -21.23 -2.08
N SER A 3 5.81 -20.04 -2.54
CA SER A 3 6.54 -18.82 -2.22
C SER A 3 6.35 -18.50 -0.74
N ARG A 4 7.42 -18.64 0.04
CA ARG A 4 7.64 -17.82 1.25
C ARG A 4 7.25 -16.39 0.88
N GLY A 5 6.25 -15.82 1.56
CA GLY A 5 5.46 -14.68 1.08
C GLY A 5 6.25 -13.63 0.29
N ALA A 6 5.83 -13.39 -0.95
CA ALA A 6 6.27 -12.30 -1.81
C ALA A 6 6.37 -10.96 -1.04
N GLY A 7 7.34 -10.14 -1.43
CA GLY A 7 7.60 -8.83 -0.84
C GLY A 7 6.43 -7.86 -0.95
N LEU A 8 6.49 -6.75 -0.20
CA LEU A 8 5.42 -5.73 -0.18
C LEU A 8 5.09 -5.22 -1.59
N ARG A 9 6.10 -4.98 -2.42
CA ARG A 9 5.96 -4.56 -3.83
C ARG A 9 5.10 -5.54 -4.62
N GLN A 10 5.55 -6.78 -4.74
CA GLN A 10 4.86 -7.77 -5.56
C GLN A 10 3.42 -7.97 -5.09
N TRP A 11 3.22 -8.12 -3.79
CA TRP A 11 1.88 -8.31 -3.24
C TRP A 11 0.96 -7.11 -3.54
N THR A 12 1.47 -5.88 -3.39
CA THR A 12 0.69 -4.66 -3.65
C THR A 12 0.30 -4.56 -5.13
N VAL A 13 1.25 -4.81 -6.04
CA VAL A 13 1.00 -4.81 -7.48
C VAL A 13 -0.08 -5.82 -7.86
N GLU A 14 0.00 -7.04 -7.33
CA GLU A 14 -1.02 -8.07 -7.54
C GLU A 14 -2.41 -7.58 -7.07
N GLN A 15 -2.50 -6.92 -5.91
CA GLN A 15 -3.79 -6.40 -5.43
C GLN A 15 -4.35 -5.27 -6.28
N VAL A 16 -3.49 -4.40 -6.84
CA VAL A 16 -3.88 -3.31 -7.76
C VAL A 16 -4.40 -3.90 -9.07
N GLU A 17 -3.70 -4.89 -9.64
CA GLU A 17 -4.13 -5.56 -10.89
C GLU A 17 -5.44 -6.33 -10.71
N LEU A 18 -5.64 -6.96 -9.55
CA LEU A 18 -6.87 -7.70 -9.26
C LEU A 18 -8.09 -6.78 -9.06
N GLY A 19 -7.89 -5.48 -8.80
CA GLY A 19 -8.97 -4.51 -8.63
C GLY A 19 -9.95 -4.84 -7.49
N ARG A 20 -9.51 -5.62 -6.50
CA ARG A 20 -10.37 -6.13 -5.40
C ARG A 20 -10.77 -5.05 -4.38
N PHE A 21 -9.97 -4.01 -4.26
CA PHE A 21 -10.16 -2.96 -3.26
C PHE A 21 -10.61 -1.67 -3.96
N PRO A 22 -11.81 -1.15 -3.66
CA PRO A 22 -12.30 0.09 -4.25
C PRO A 22 -11.30 1.23 -4.07
N GLY A 23 -10.98 1.94 -5.16
CA GLY A 23 -10.03 3.05 -5.16
C GLY A 23 -8.55 2.66 -5.12
N LEU A 24 -8.19 1.38 -4.95
CA LEU A 24 -6.83 0.89 -5.18
C LEU A 24 -6.64 0.58 -6.67
N VAL A 25 -6.07 1.53 -7.41
CA VAL A 25 -5.88 1.41 -8.87
C VAL A 25 -4.57 2.03 -9.31
N TRP A 26 -4.15 1.73 -10.55
CA TRP A 26 -3.08 2.45 -11.22
C TRP A 26 -3.46 3.93 -11.44
N ASP A 27 -2.54 4.83 -11.15
CA ASP A 27 -2.66 6.28 -11.31
C ASP A 27 -2.18 6.74 -12.70
N ASP A 28 -1.25 5.99 -13.30
CA ASP A 28 -0.58 6.33 -14.57
C ASP A 28 -0.68 5.22 -15.66
N PRO A 29 -1.88 4.69 -15.98
CA PRO A 29 -2.00 3.80 -17.14
C PRO A 29 -1.61 4.54 -18.44
N PRO A 30 -0.89 3.89 -19.38
CA PRO A 30 -0.53 2.47 -19.40
C PRO A 30 0.81 2.14 -18.73
N ALA A 31 1.54 3.13 -18.23
CA ALA A 31 2.89 2.94 -17.69
C ALA A 31 2.89 2.07 -16.42
N LYS A 32 1.81 2.11 -15.62
CA LYS A 32 1.63 1.29 -14.41
C LYS A 32 2.84 1.37 -13.47
N THR A 33 3.35 2.58 -13.26
CA THR A 33 4.48 2.85 -12.36
C THR A 33 4.03 3.51 -11.07
N MET A 34 2.79 4.03 -11.01
CA MET A 34 2.21 4.70 -9.87
C MET A 34 0.82 4.15 -9.58
N PHE A 35 0.51 3.94 -8.31
CA PHE A 35 -0.81 3.49 -7.88
C PHE A 35 -1.30 4.37 -6.75
N ARG A 36 -2.62 4.45 -6.60
CA ARG A 36 -3.26 5.21 -5.52
C ARG A 36 -3.90 4.28 -4.51
N ILE A 37 -3.79 4.63 -3.23
CA ILE A 37 -4.37 3.91 -2.10
C ILE A 37 -5.38 4.83 -1.41
N PRO A 38 -6.63 4.40 -1.20
CA PRO A 38 -7.59 5.14 -0.36
C PRO A 38 -7.01 5.39 1.03
N TRP A 39 -7.08 6.64 1.50
CA TRP A 39 -6.41 7.08 2.73
C TRP A 39 -7.33 7.74 3.74
N LYS A 40 -8.60 7.29 3.80
CA LYS A 40 -9.61 7.82 4.71
C LYS A 40 -9.15 7.80 6.18
N HIS A 41 -9.46 8.88 6.90
CA HIS A 41 -9.10 9.03 8.30
C HIS A 41 -10.05 8.21 9.17
N ALA A 42 -9.50 7.28 9.96
CA ALA A 42 -10.27 6.37 10.83
C ALA A 42 -11.09 7.06 11.94
N GLY A 43 -10.84 8.36 12.18
CA GLY A 43 -11.60 9.17 13.14
C GLY A 43 -12.80 9.90 12.54
N LYS A 44 -13.05 9.83 11.23
CA LYS A 44 -14.27 10.41 10.63
C LYS A 44 -15.45 9.47 10.86
N GLN A 45 -16.64 10.04 11.12
CA GLN A 45 -17.87 9.28 11.39
C GLN A 45 -18.30 8.35 10.23
N ASP A 46 -17.84 8.64 9.02
CA ASP A 46 -18.10 7.90 7.80
C ASP A 46 -16.98 6.88 7.46
N PHE A 47 -16.10 6.56 8.41
CA PHE A 47 -15.09 5.51 8.23
C PHE A 47 -15.75 4.13 8.29
N ARG A 48 -15.76 3.45 7.14
CA ARG A 48 -16.34 2.13 6.95
C ARG A 48 -15.26 1.09 7.18
N HIS A 49 -15.18 0.60 8.42
CA HIS A 49 -14.14 -0.33 8.84
C HIS A 49 -13.90 -1.52 7.89
N ASP A 50 -14.97 -2.09 7.32
CA ASP A 50 -14.85 -3.24 6.43
C ASP A 50 -14.37 -2.89 5.03
N GLU A 51 -14.57 -1.65 4.56
CA GLU A 51 -14.20 -1.22 3.20
C GLU A 51 -12.90 -0.41 3.20
N ASP A 52 -12.84 0.63 4.03
CA ASP A 52 -11.68 1.52 4.13
C ASP A 52 -10.46 0.81 4.73
N ALA A 53 -10.67 -0.23 5.55
CA ALA A 53 -9.59 -1.04 6.10
C ALA A 53 -9.36 -2.36 5.37
N ALA A 54 -10.16 -2.70 4.34
CA ALA A 54 -10.08 -3.97 3.63
C ALA A 54 -8.66 -4.25 3.12
N PHE A 55 -8.05 -3.27 2.45
CA PHE A 55 -6.70 -3.39 1.91
C PHE A 55 -5.64 -3.55 3.02
N PHE A 56 -5.75 -2.76 4.10
CA PHE A 56 -4.84 -2.84 5.24
C PHE A 56 -4.96 -4.19 5.98
N LYS A 57 -6.18 -4.71 6.11
CA LYS A 57 -6.48 -6.01 6.71
C LYS A 57 -5.88 -7.14 5.88
N ALA A 58 -6.08 -7.13 4.56
CA ALA A 58 -5.54 -8.13 3.65
C ALA A 58 -4.00 -8.20 3.72
N TRP A 59 -3.32 -7.07 3.87
CA TRP A 59 -1.88 -7.05 4.10
C TRP A 59 -1.48 -7.69 5.43
N ALA A 60 -2.21 -7.41 6.51
CA ALA A 60 -1.95 -7.99 7.83
C ALA A 60 -2.15 -9.51 7.85
N GLU A 61 -3.21 -9.99 7.19
CA GLU A 61 -3.48 -11.41 6.93
C GLU A 61 -2.35 -12.06 6.13
N TYR A 62 -1.95 -11.43 5.02
CA TYR A 62 -0.89 -11.91 4.16
C TYR A 62 0.47 -12.05 4.87
N LYS A 63 0.79 -11.12 5.79
CA LYS A 63 2.00 -11.21 6.62
C LYS A 63 1.88 -12.21 7.78
N GLY A 64 0.76 -12.92 7.92
CA GLY A 64 0.51 -13.86 9.02
C GLY A 64 0.43 -13.18 10.39
N LYS A 65 0.20 -11.87 10.42
CA LYS A 65 0.11 -11.05 11.65
C LYS A 65 -1.33 -10.84 12.12
N TYR A 66 -2.26 -11.61 11.56
CA TYR A 66 -3.65 -11.69 11.96
C TYR A 66 -4.07 -13.15 11.92
N ARG A 67 -4.72 -13.62 12.99
CA ARG A 67 -5.38 -14.92 13.04
C ARG A 67 -6.89 -14.71 13.12
N PRO A 68 -7.70 -15.52 12.43
CA PRO A 68 -9.15 -15.50 12.58
C PRO A 68 -9.52 -15.64 14.07
N GLY A 69 -10.20 -14.62 14.63
CA GLY A 69 -10.55 -14.56 16.06
C GLY A 69 -9.81 -13.51 16.88
N GLU A 70 -8.75 -12.89 16.36
CA GLU A 70 -8.14 -11.70 16.98
C GLU A 70 -9.02 -10.46 16.80
N ARG A 71 -9.02 -9.58 17.80
CA ARG A 71 -9.69 -8.29 17.76
C ARG A 71 -9.20 -7.50 16.54
N LEU A 72 -10.13 -7.01 15.73
CA LEU A 72 -9.82 -6.17 14.59
C LEU A 72 -9.15 -4.88 15.10
N ASP A 73 -7.99 -4.53 14.55
CA ASP A 73 -7.29 -3.27 14.83
C ASP A 73 -6.99 -2.52 13.52
N PRO A 74 -7.99 -1.87 12.91
CA PRO A 74 -7.85 -1.13 11.67
C PRO A 74 -6.77 -0.04 11.72
N ALA A 75 -6.63 0.62 12.87
CA ALA A 75 -5.59 1.63 13.09
C ALA A 75 -4.19 1.00 13.09
N GLY A 76 -4.03 -0.15 13.74
CA GLY A 76 -2.79 -0.92 13.73
C GLY A 76 -2.43 -1.46 12.35
N TRP A 77 -3.39 -1.97 11.58
CA TRP A 77 -3.16 -2.46 10.21
C TRP A 77 -2.71 -1.33 9.29
N LYS A 78 -3.42 -0.18 9.31
CA LYS A 78 -3.03 1.01 8.55
C LYS A 78 -1.63 1.49 8.93
N THR A 79 -1.33 1.54 10.23
CA THR A 79 -0.01 1.93 10.73
C THR A 79 1.09 1.00 10.24
N ARG A 80 0.87 -0.32 10.26
CA ARG A 80 1.83 -1.31 9.79
C ARG A 80 2.12 -1.18 8.29
N LEU A 81 1.08 -1.03 7.47
CA LEU A 81 1.28 -0.84 6.03
C LEU A 81 2.01 0.48 5.75
N ARG A 82 1.58 1.59 6.36
CA ARG A 82 2.25 2.90 6.24
C ARG A 82 3.75 2.79 6.56
N CYS A 83 4.09 2.16 7.67
CA CYS A 83 5.48 1.95 8.05
C CYS A 83 6.24 1.05 7.06
N ALA A 84 5.58 0.07 6.46
CA ALA A 84 6.20 -0.81 5.47
C ALA A 84 6.46 -0.08 4.14
N LEU A 85 5.51 0.75 3.67
CA LEU A 85 5.66 1.60 2.49
C LEU A 85 6.78 2.62 2.71
N ASN A 86 6.75 3.38 3.81
CA ASN A 86 7.73 4.43 4.09
C ASN A 86 9.16 3.91 4.32
N LYS A 87 9.32 2.65 4.74
CA LYS A 87 10.64 2.04 4.96
C LYS A 87 11.18 1.31 3.74
N SER A 88 10.32 0.99 2.76
CA SER A 88 10.75 0.24 1.59
C SER A 88 11.34 1.19 0.55
N PRO A 89 12.56 0.96 0.06
CA PRO A 89 13.14 1.75 -1.03
C PRO A 89 12.40 1.53 -2.35
N GLU A 90 11.54 0.51 -2.44
CA GLU A 90 10.77 0.19 -3.64
C GLU A 90 9.57 1.11 -3.85
N PHE A 91 9.25 1.96 -2.85
CA PHE A 91 8.10 2.86 -2.89
C PHE A 91 8.50 4.29 -2.56
N GLU A 92 7.95 5.22 -3.33
CA GLU A 92 8.09 6.65 -3.09
C GLU A 92 6.69 7.27 -3.04
N GLU A 93 6.37 8.00 -1.96
CA GLU A 93 5.12 8.76 -1.91
C GLU A 93 5.21 9.93 -2.91
N VAL A 94 4.13 10.20 -3.64
CA VAL A 94 4.03 11.34 -4.58
C VAL A 94 2.96 12.32 -4.06
N PRO A 95 3.28 13.21 -3.11
CA PRO A 95 2.31 14.11 -2.49
C PRO A 95 1.63 15.04 -3.49
N THR A 96 2.35 15.45 -4.55
CA THR A 96 1.84 16.33 -5.60
C THR A 96 0.67 15.74 -6.39
N ARG A 97 0.50 14.41 -6.37
CA ARG A 97 -0.62 13.70 -6.99
C ARG A 97 -1.66 13.19 -5.98
N SER A 98 -1.34 13.25 -4.69
CA SER A 98 -2.21 12.79 -3.62
C SER A 98 -3.30 13.82 -3.34
N GLN A 99 -4.51 13.37 -3.01
CA GLN A 99 -5.63 14.26 -2.65
C GLN A 99 -6.22 13.83 -1.32
N LEU A 100 -6.01 14.64 -0.27
CA LEU A 100 -6.47 14.35 1.09
C LEU A 100 -7.69 15.17 1.51
N ASP A 101 -8.00 16.25 0.79
CA ASP A 101 -9.07 17.20 1.13
C ASP A 101 -10.40 16.96 0.39
N ILE A 102 -10.50 15.83 -0.31
CA ILE A 102 -11.73 15.42 -1.02
C ILE A 102 -12.56 14.44 -0.18
N ALA A 103 -13.79 14.14 -0.64
CA ALA A 103 -14.70 13.22 0.04
C ALA A 103 -14.09 11.82 0.23
N GLU A 104 -13.46 11.30 -0.83
CA GLU A 104 -12.79 10.00 -0.87
C GLU A 104 -11.27 10.19 -1.03
N PRO A 105 -10.54 10.50 0.06
CA PRO A 105 -9.13 10.88 -0.01
C PRO A 105 -8.24 9.69 -0.39
N TYR A 106 -7.14 9.97 -1.09
CA TYR A 106 -6.17 8.96 -1.51
C TYR A 106 -4.73 9.48 -1.52
N LYS A 107 -3.79 8.55 -1.41
CA LYS A 107 -2.35 8.80 -1.56
C LYS A 107 -1.81 8.08 -2.78
N VAL A 108 -0.92 8.73 -3.53
CA VAL A 108 -0.24 8.14 -4.68
C VAL A 108 1.16 7.69 -4.29
N TYR A 109 1.53 6.49 -4.70
CA TYR A 109 2.86 5.90 -4.52
C TYR A 109 3.43 5.47 -5.86
N ARG A 110 4.70 5.80 -6.11
CA ARG A 110 5.49 5.35 -7.26
C ARG A 110 6.27 4.10 -6.89
N LEU A 111 6.32 3.14 -7.82
CA LEU A 111 7.19 1.97 -7.76
C LEU A 111 8.59 2.36 -8.25
N VAL A 112 9.55 2.42 -7.34
CA VAL A 112 10.93 2.82 -7.64
C VAL A 112 11.65 1.68 -8.38
N PRO A 113 12.18 1.87 -9.59
CA PRO A 113 12.95 0.85 -10.29
C PRO A 113 14.20 0.42 -9.52
N PRO A 114 14.67 -0.84 -9.61
CA PRO A 114 15.84 -1.31 -8.87
C PRO A 114 17.10 -0.45 -9.02
N ALA A 115 17.31 0.15 -10.21
CA ALA A 115 18.44 1.04 -10.49
C ALA A 115 18.41 2.35 -9.67
N GLU A 116 17.25 2.75 -9.16
CA GLU A 116 17.05 3.96 -8.34
C GLU A 116 16.95 3.65 -6.83
N GLN A 117 16.90 2.37 -6.45
CA GLN A 117 16.71 1.95 -5.05
C GLN A 117 17.99 2.06 -4.20
N TYR A 118 19.16 2.05 -4.84
CA TYR A 118 20.46 2.12 -4.18
C TYR A 118 21.28 3.27 -4.78
N PRO A 119 21.93 4.10 -3.95
CA PRO A 119 22.79 5.14 -4.47
C PRO A 119 24.01 4.53 -5.16
N VAL A 120 24.36 5.09 -6.33
CA VAL A 120 25.35 4.56 -7.30
C VAL A 120 26.75 4.32 -6.71
N TRP A 121 27.07 4.86 -5.54
CA TRP A 121 28.40 4.76 -4.93
C TRP A 121 28.74 3.40 -4.28
N GLU A 122 27.77 2.51 -4.06
CA GLU A 122 28.04 1.14 -3.54
C GLU A 122 28.33 0.09 -4.63
N SER A 123 28.24 0.43 -5.91
CA SER A 123 28.44 -0.53 -7.03
C SER A 123 29.88 -0.59 -7.57
N SER A 124 30.87 -0.01 -6.87
CA SER A 124 32.28 0.03 -7.30
C SER A 124 33.27 -0.59 -6.29
N GLY A 125 32.82 -1.53 -5.45
CA GLY A 125 33.68 -2.28 -4.52
C GLY A 125 34.06 -3.66 -5.05
#